data_AF-A0A920E6I6-F1
#
_entry.id   AF-A0A920E6I6-F1
#
_cell.length_a   1.000
_cell.length_b   1.000
_cell.length_c   1.000
_cell.angle_alpha   90.00
_cell.angle_beta   90.00
_cell.angle_gamma   90.00
#
_symmetry.space_group_name_H-M   'P 1'
#
loop_
_entity.id
_entity.type
_entity.pdbx_description
1 polymer ?
#
loop_
_entity_poly.entity_id
_entity_poly.type
_entity_poly.pdbx_seq_one_letter_code
_entity_poly.pdbx_strand_id
1 'polypeptide(L)'
;MRFFVTKDLNKNFALKLIILFSLIFFIGLIVTNFLFMTKIGFTIQEIINYYLGNPETFRQPKSYGSIVEETHFHLFAMGIILLTLNHLMLFSNLSNITKIWIIIISFTACLLDIASSWLVRFISADFAILKLSSMVVEQISLLALIYIITKSIFFSEKKAVLYDK
;
A
#
# COMPACT_ATOMS: atom_id res chain seq x y z
N MET A 1 16.20 -33.74 16.87
CA MET A 1 16.12 -32.48 17.66
C MET A 1 15.20 -31.51 16.92
N ARG A 2 14.00 -31.26 17.44
CA ARG A 2 13.07 -30.31 16.84
C ARG A 2 13.35 -28.96 17.49
N PHE A 3 14.07 -28.08 16.79
CA PHE A 3 14.15 -26.68 17.21
C PHE A 3 12.71 -26.14 17.18
N PHE A 4 12.09 -26.02 18.35
CA PHE A 4 10.89 -25.22 18.52
C PHE A 4 11.32 -23.76 18.38
N VAL A 5 11.59 -23.33 17.15
CA VAL A 5 11.53 -21.91 16.81
C VAL A 5 10.07 -21.54 17.03
N THR A 6 9.76 -21.03 18.23
CA THR A 6 8.44 -20.50 18.53
C THR A 6 8.18 -19.42 17.50
N LYS A 7 7.23 -19.66 16.58
CA LYS A 7 6.67 -18.70 15.62
C LYS A 7 5.89 -17.56 16.31
N ASP A 8 6.18 -17.34 17.59
CA ASP A 8 5.54 -16.37 18.44
C ASP A 8 6.27 -15.04 18.21
N LEU A 9 5.84 -14.32 17.17
CA LEU A 9 6.31 -12.98 16.78
C LEU A 9 6.47 -12.06 18.00
N ASN A 10 5.63 -12.26 19.01
CA ASN A 10 5.60 -11.47 20.22
C ASN A 10 6.75 -11.75 21.20
N LYS A 11 7.44 -12.88 21.08
CA LYS A 11 8.52 -13.29 22.00
C LYS A 11 9.92 -13.11 21.39
N ASN A 12 10.04 -12.95 20.08
CA ASN A 12 11.32 -12.79 19.41
C ASN A 12 11.67 -11.30 19.24
N PHE A 13 12.58 -10.80 20.08
CA PHE A 13 13.01 -9.40 20.06
C PHE A 13 13.64 -8.98 18.73
N ALA A 14 14.51 -9.81 18.16
CA ALA A 14 15.17 -9.51 16.88
C ALA A 14 14.14 -9.35 15.76
N LEU A 15 13.11 -10.21 15.73
CA LEU A 15 12.03 -10.13 14.77
C LEU A 15 11.16 -8.88 14.96
N LYS A 16 10.85 -8.50 16.20
CA LYS A 16 10.16 -7.23 16.50
C LYS A 16 10.97 -6.02 16.04
N LEU A 17 12.29 -6.06 16.22
CA LEU A 17 13.18 -4.98 15.80
C LEU A 17 13.19 -4.84 14.28
N ILE A 18 13.29 -5.96 13.54
CA ILE A 18 13.17 -5.97 12.07
C ILE A 18 11.84 -5.35 11.63
N ILE A 19 10.73 -5.81 12.22
CA ILE A 19 9.39 -5.30 11.88
C ILE A 19 9.27 -3.81 12.20
N LEU A 20 9.78 -3.36 13.35
CA LEU A 20 9.79 -1.94 13.71
C LEU A 20 10.51 -1.10 12.66
N PHE A 21 11.73 -1.49 12.27
CA PHE A 21 12.47 -0.78 11.24
C PHE A 21 11.74 -0.83 9.89
N SER A 22 11.19 -1.97 9.48
CA SER A 22 10.38 -2.07 8.26
C SER A 22 9.17 -1.12 8.28
N LEU A 23 8.47 -0.99 9.42
CA LEU A 23 7.37 -0.05 9.56
C LEU A 23 7.82 1.41 9.43
N ILE A 24 9.00 1.78 9.94
CA ILE A 24 9.57 3.12 9.75
C ILE A 24 9.79 3.40 8.25
N PHE A 25 10.35 2.45 7.51
CA PHE A 25 10.51 2.58 6.05
C PHE A 25 9.17 2.72 5.34
N PHE A 26 8.15 1.94 5.73
CA PHE A 26 6.83 2.05 5.12
C PHE A 26 6.10 3.35 5.47
N ILE A 27 6.29 3.90 6.68
CA ILE A 27 5.79 5.24 7.02
C ILE A 27 6.49 6.29 6.16
N GLY A 28 7.81 6.20 6.00
CA GLY A 28 8.57 7.07 5.10
C GLY A 28 8.03 7.02 3.67
N LEU A 29 7.74 5.82 3.15
CA LEU A 29 7.11 5.62 1.85
C LEU A 29 5.73 6.27 1.76
N ILE A 30 4.88 6.13 2.77
CA ILE A 30 3.55 6.75 2.80
C ILE A 30 3.66 8.27 2.71
N VAL A 31 4.62 8.86 3.44
CA VAL A 31 4.86 10.31 3.42
C VAL A 31 5.36 10.75 2.05
N THR A 32 6.34 10.06 1.47
CA THR A 32 6.86 10.43 0.14
C THR A 32 5.83 10.19 -0.96
N ASN A 33 4.99 9.16 -0.83
CA ASN A 33 3.87 8.93 -1.75
C ASN A 33 2.85 10.08 -1.65
N PHE A 34 2.49 10.51 -0.45
CA PHE A 34 1.61 11.67 -0.27
C PHE A 34 2.19 12.95 -0.89
N LEU A 35 3.50 13.20 -0.70
CA LEU A 35 4.17 14.32 -1.36
C LEU A 35 4.15 14.17 -2.89
N PHE A 36 4.30 12.95 -3.41
CA PHE A 36 4.18 12.69 -4.84
C PHE A 36 2.76 12.91 -5.36
N MET A 37 1.72 12.56 -4.59
CA MET A 37 0.33 12.83 -4.93
C MET A 37 0.06 14.34 -5.10
N THR A 38 0.75 15.21 -4.35
CA THR A 38 0.63 16.67 -4.56
C THR A 38 1.11 17.13 -5.94
N LYS A 39 2.03 16.38 -6.57
CA LYS A 39 2.50 16.64 -7.94
C LYS A 39 1.46 16.22 -8.99
N ILE A 40 0.71 15.15 -8.72
CA ILE A 40 -0.37 14.66 -9.59
C ILE A 40 -1.62 15.53 -9.44
N GLY A 41 -1.99 15.83 -8.20
CA GLY A 41 -3.20 16.54 -7.80
C GLY A 41 -4.23 15.64 -7.12
N PHE A 42 -5.20 16.28 -6.48
CA PHE A 42 -6.30 15.63 -5.75
C PHE A 42 -7.65 15.86 -6.41
N THR A 43 -7.67 16.52 -7.56
CA THR A 43 -8.86 16.75 -8.38
C THR A 43 -8.74 16.04 -9.73
N ILE A 44 -9.90 15.75 -10.33
CA ILE A 44 -9.97 15.11 -11.65
C ILE A 44 -9.23 15.93 -12.71
N GLN A 45 -9.39 17.25 -12.71
CA GLN A 45 -8.75 18.12 -13.69
C GLN A 45 -7.22 18.14 -13.55
N GLU A 46 -6.70 18.13 -12.32
CA GLU A 46 -5.25 18.08 -12.11
C GLU A 46 -4.65 16.77 -12.62
N ILE A 47 -5.31 15.64 -12.37
CA ILE A 47 -4.90 14.33 -12.90
C ILE A 47 -4.89 14.35 -14.43
N ILE A 48 -5.95 14.86 -15.06
CA ILE A 48 -6.02 15.00 -16.52
C ILE A 48 -4.85 15.85 -17.02
N ASN A 49 -4.62 17.01 -16.41
CA ASN A 49 -3.53 17.91 -16.78
C ASN A 49 -2.14 17.28 -16.56
N TYR A 50 -2.00 16.41 -15.55
CA TYR A 50 -0.75 15.72 -15.25
C TYR A 50 -0.41 14.66 -16.31
N TYR A 51 -1.40 13.87 -16.76
CA TYR A 51 -1.18 12.80 -17.74
C TYR A 51 -1.25 13.28 -19.19
N LEU A 52 -2.24 14.10 -19.55
CA LEU A 52 -2.46 14.60 -20.91
C LEU A 52 -1.74 15.92 -21.22
N GLY A 53 -1.12 16.54 -20.21
CA GLY A 53 -0.47 17.84 -20.35
C GLY A 53 -1.46 18.99 -20.23
N ASN A 54 -0.91 20.21 -20.17
CA ASN A 54 -1.69 21.43 -20.13
C ASN A 54 -0.89 22.57 -20.81
N PRO A 55 -1.35 23.09 -21.95
CA PRO A 55 -0.69 24.19 -22.66
C PRO A 55 -0.56 25.48 -21.84
N GLU A 56 -1.53 25.81 -20.99
CA GLU A 56 -1.55 27.05 -20.19
C GLU A 56 -0.43 27.07 -19.14
N THR A 57 -0.02 25.89 -18.68
CA THR A 57 1.09 25.73 -17.72
C THR A 57 2.36 25.20 -18.39
N PHE A 58 2.40 25.20 -19.73
CA PHE A 58 3.50 24.64 -20.54
C PHE A 58 3.88 23.20 -20.16
N ARG A 59 2.93 22.43 -19.65
CA ARG A 59 3.13 21.05 -19.21
C ARG A 59 2.93 20.10 -20.39
N GLN A 60 3.97 19.33 -20.70
CA GLN A 60 3.88 18.29 -21.71
C GLN A 60 3.12 17.06 -21.19
N PRO A 61 2.39 16.33 -22.06
CA PRO A 61 1.82 15.04 -21.70
C PRO A 61 2.91 14.05 -21.29
N LYS A 62 2.55 13.09 -20.43
CA LYS A 62 3.44 11.99 -20.07
C LYS A 62 3.85 11.20 -21.32
N SER A 63 5.14 10.88 -21.42
CA SER A 63 5.64 10.01 -22.49
C SER A 63 5.34 8.54 -22.17
N TYR A 64 5.28 7.70 -23.20
CA TYR A 64 5.14 6.25 -23.04
C TYR A 64 6.26 5.67 -22.17
N GLY A 65 7.51 6.04 -22.45
CA GLY A 65 8.68 5.59 -21.66
C GLY A 65 8.56 5.95 -20.18
N SER A 66 8.13 7.19 -19.86
CA SER A 66 7.93 7.60 -18.46
C SER A 66 6.89 6.75 -17.74
N ILE A 67 5.79 6.37 -18.41
CA ILE A 67 4.75 5.53 -17.81
C ILE A 67 5.23 4.07 -17.67
N VAL A 68 6.01 3.55 -18.61
CA VAL A 68 6.64 2.23 -18.52
C VAL A 68 7.57 2.16 -17.31
N GLU A 69 8.46 3.15 -17.16
CA GLU A 69 9.40 3.22 -16.03
C GLU A 69 8.65 3.25 -14.70
N GLU A 70 7.68 4.17 -14.57
CA GLU A 70 6.84 4.28 -13.37
C GLU A 70 6.15 2.95 -13.07
N THR A 71 5.52 2.32 -14.07
CA THR A 71 4.82 1.04 -13.92
C THR A 71 5.76 -0.09 -13.47
N HIS A 72 6.95 -0.20 -14.07
CA HIS A 72 7.91 -1.24 -13.75
C HIS A 72 8.34 -1.17 -12.28
N PHE A 73 8.75 0.02 -11.82
CA PHE A 73 9.16 0.22 -10.43
C PHE A 73 7.99 0.05 -9.47
N HIS A 74 6.81 0.58 -9.79
CA HIS A 74 5.66 0.53 -8.91
C HIS A 74 5.13 -0.90 -8.73
N LEU A 75 5.04 -1.68 -9.82
CA LEU A 75 4.64 -3.10 -9.75
C LEU A 75 5.58 -3.91 -8.85
N PHE A 76 6.89 -3.75 -9.02
CA PHE A 76 7.87 -4.48 -8.22
C PHE A 76 7.82 -4.04 -6.75
N ALA A 77 7.88 -2.74 -6.49
CA ALA A 77 7.89 -2.21 -5.13
C ALA A 77 6.60 -2.54 -4.39
N MET A 78 5.45 -2.17 -4.95
CA MET A 78 4.15 -2.41 -4.31
C MET A 78 3.83 -3.89 -4.20
N GLY A 79 4.24 -4.73 -5.15
CA GLY A 79 4.11 -6.18 -5.04
C GLY A 79 4.76 -6.73 -3.78
N ILE A 80 6.00 -6.35 -3.49
CA ILE A 80 6.72 -6.78 -2.29
C ILE A 80 6.14 -6.14 -1.01
N ILE A 81 5.80 -4.85 -1.06
CA ILE A 81 5.26 -4.12 0.10
C ILE A 81 3.91 -4.69 0.53
N LEU A 82 2.98 -4.85 -0.42
CA LEU A 82 1.65 -5.40 -0.13
C LEU A 82 1.73 -6.86 0.29
N LEU A 83 2.61 -7.67 -0.32
CA LEU A 83 2.87 -9.03 0.14
C LEU A 83 3.32 -9.03 1.61
N THR A 84 4.30 -8.19 1.96
CA THR A 84 4.89 -8.13 3.29
C THR A 84 3.87 -7.65 4.33
N LEU A 85 3.20 -6.53 4.08
CA LEU A 85 2.23 -5.95 5.00
C LEU A 85 1.02 -6.85 5.20
N ASN A 86 0.44 -7.40 4.12
CA ASN A 86 -0.69 -8.31 4.24
C ASN A 86 -0.29 -9.60 4.96
N HIS A 87 0.91 -10.14 4.69
CA HIS A 87 1.41 -11.31 5.41
C HIS A 87 1.54 -11.05 6.91
N LEU A 88 2.10 -9.91 7.31
CA LEU A 88 2.18 -9.53 8.72
C LEU A 88 0.79 -9.31 9.34
N MET A 89 -0.15 -8.73 8.59
CA MET A 89 -1.53 -8.52 9.01
C MET A 89 -2.27 -9.83 9.30
N LEU A 90 -1.90 -10.96 8.69
CA LEU A 90 -2.49 -12.28 8.99
C LEU A 90 -2.34 -12.71 10.45
N PHE A 91 -1.31 -12.22 11.14
CA PHE A 91 -1.07 -12.51 12.56
C PHE A 91 -1.92 -11.65 13.51
N SER A 92 -2.73 -10.74 12.99
CA SER A 92 -3.67 -9.95 13.79
C SER A 92 -4.86 -10.77 14.31
N ASN A 93 -5.49 -10.28 15.37
CA ASN A 93 -6.70 -10.85 15.96
C ASN A 93 -7.98 -10.54 15.13
N LEU A 94 -7.85 -10.07 13.88
CA LEU A 94 -8.98 -9.81 12.99
C LEU A 94 -9.66 -11.13 12.56
N SER A 95 -10.94 -11.05 12.23
CA SER A 95 -11.66 -12.19 11.66
C SER A 95 -11.07 -12.59 10.29
N ASN A 96 -11.17 -13.87 9.92
CA ASN A 96 -10.66 -14.34 8.63
C ASN A 96 -11.30 -13.61 7.43
N ILE A 97 -12.60 -13.32 7.51
CA ILE A 97 -13.32 -12.59 6.46
C ILE A 97 -12.77 -11.17 6.31
N THR A 98 -12.54 -10.46 7.42
CA THR A 98 -11.95 -9.11 7.39
C THR A 98 -10.56 -9.12 6.75
N LYS A 99 -9.72 -10.11 7.10
CA LYS A 99 -8.38 -10.26 6.51
C LYS A 99 -8.45 -10.43 4.99
N ILE A 100 -9.36 -11.29 4.50
CA ILE A 100 -9.55 -11.52 3.07
C ILE A 100 -9.94 -10.23 2.34
N TRP A 101 -10.90 -9.46 2.89
CA TRP A 101 -11.31 -8.19 2.27
C TRP A 101 -10.19 -7.16 2.24
N ILE A 102 -9.39 -7.03 3.30
CA ILE A 102 -8.24 -6.12 3.31
C ILE A 102 -7.22 -6.50 2.21
N ILE A 103 -6.97 -7.80 2.03
CA ILE A 103 -6.08 -8.30 0.97
C ILE A 103 -6.65 -7.92 -0.40
N ILE A 104 -7.91 -8.27 -0.67
CA ILE A 104 -8.53 -8.00 -1.98
C ILE A 104 -8.53 -6.50 -2.27
N ILE A 105 -8.95 -5.66 -1.32
CA ILE A 105 -9.03 -4.20 -1.50
C ILE A 105 -7.65 -3.61 -1.74
N SER A 106 -6.65 -3.95 -0.92
CA SER A 106 -5.31 -3.37 -1.04
C SER A 106 -4.63 -3.73 -2.37
N PHE A 107 -4.66 -5.00 -2.79
CA PHE A 107 -4.09 -5.42 -4.07
C PHE A 107 -4.87 -4.86 -5.27
N THR A 108 -6.20 -4.85 -5.21
CA THR A 108 -7.02 -4.34 -6.32
C THR A 108 -6.83 -2.84 -6.49
N ALA A 109 -6.81 -2.08 -5.39
CA ALA A 109 -6.60 -0.63 -5.44
C ALA A 109 -5.25 -0.28 -6.07
N CYS A 110 -4.17 -0.96 -5.66
CA CYS A 110 -2.83 -0.75 -6.23
C CYS A 110 -2.79 -1.09 -7.74
N LEU A 111 -3.35 -2.23 -8.14
CA LEU A 111 -3.39 -2.60 -9.56
C LEU A 111 -4.19 -1.62 -10.40
N LEU A 112 -5.33 -1.14 -9.88
CA LEU A 112 -6.13 -0.10 -10.54
C LEU A 112 -5.41 1.24 -10.59
N ASP A 113 -4.63 1.60 -9.57
CA ASP A 113 -3.83 2.82 -9.55
C ASP A 113 -2.74 2.83 -10.62
N ILE A 114 -2.06 1.70 -10.78
CA ILE A 114 -1.07 1.50 -11.83
C ILE A 114 -1.74 1.50 -13.21
N ALA A 115 -2.81 0.71 -13.39
CA ALA A 115 -3.50 0.58 -14.67
C ALA A 115 -4.13 1.92 -15.12
N SER A 116 -4.74 2.66 -14.20
CA SER A 116 -5.42 3.91 -14.52
C SER A 116 -4.48 4.98 -15.08
N SER A 117 -3.20 5.01 -14.70
CA SER A 117 -2.19 5.87 -15.36
C SER A 117 -2.12 5.66 -16.88
N TRP A 118 -2.24 4.41 -17.33
CA TRP A 118 -2.29 4.07 -18.75
C TRP A 118 -3.62 4.44 -19.39
N LEU A 119 -4.72 4.13 -18.70
CA LEU A 119 -6.07 4.38 -19.21
C LEU A 119 -6.32 5.88 -19.42
N VAL A 120 -5.90 6.72 -18.46
CA VAL A 120 -5.99 8.18 -18.58
C VAL A 120 -5.17 8.68 -19.76
N ARG A 121 -3.94 8.18 -19.92
CA ARG A 121 -3.04 8.69 -20.94
C ARG A 121 -3.42 8.28 -22.36
N PHE A 122 -3.89 7.04 -22.55
CA PHE A 122 -3.98 6.40 -23.86
C PHE A 122 -5.40 5.99 -24.27
N ILE A 123 -6.39 6.04 -23.37
CA ILE A 123 -7.77 5.63 -23.68
C ILE A 123 -8.76 6.79 -23.55
N SER A 124 -8.95 7.32 -22.33
CA SER A 124 -9.87 8.44 -22.10
C SER A 124 -9.52 9.20 -20.82
N ALA A 125 -9.73 10.52 -20.84
CA ALA A 125 -9.61 11.38 -19.66
C ALA A 125 -10.57 10.98 -18.52
N ASP A 126 -11.70 10.32 -18.82
CA ASP A 126 -12.71 9.91 -17.81
C ASP A 126 -12.14 8.92 -16.78
N PHE A 127 -11.10 8.17 -17.15
CA PHE A 127 -10.40 7.28 -16.23
C PHE A 127 -9.64 8.02 -15.11
N ALA A 128 -9.61 9.36 -15.13
CA ALA A 128 -9.04 10.16 -14.05
C ALA A 128 -9.81 9.96 -12.73
N ILE A 129 -11.11 9.64 -12.80
CA ILE A 129 -11.90 9.27 -11.61
C ILE A 129 -11.40 7.95 -11.04
N LEU A 130 -11.17 6.97 -11.91
CA LEU A 130 -10.60 5.68 -11.50
C LEU A 130 -9.25 5.90 -10.83
N LYS A 131 -8.36 6.69 -11.46
CA LYS A 131 -7.04 7.04 -10.91
C LYS A 131 -7.15 7.68 -9.52
N LEU A 132 -7.98 8.71 -9.36
CA LEU A 132 -8.14 9.38 -8.07
C LEU A 132 -8.64 8.41 -7.00
N SER A 133 -9.67 7.63 -7.32
CA SER A 133 -10.29 6.71 -6.37
C SER A 133 -9.33 5.59 -5.96
N SER A 134 -8.63 4.97 -6.90
CA SER A 134 -7.67 3.89 -6.63
C SER A 134 -6.49 4.38 -5.81
N MET A 135 -5.93 5.56 -6.14
CA MET A 135 -4.83 6.19 -5.43
C MET A 135 -5.18 6.45 -3.96
N VAL A 136 -6.39 6.97 -3.70
CA VAL A 136 -6.87 7.23 -2.33
C VAL A 136 -7.12 5.93 -1.56
N VAL A 137 -7.77 4.95 -2.19
CA VAL A 137 -8.05 3.66 -1.53
C VAL A 137 -6.75 2.90 -1.23
N GLU A 138 -5.76 2.95 -2.12
CA GLU A 138 -4.44 2.38 -1.90
C GLU A 138 -3.76 3.05 -0.69
N GLN A 139 -3.74 4.38 -0.64
CA GLN A 139 -3.14 5.12 0.47
C GLN A 139 -3.80 4.80 1.81
N ILE A 140 -5.13 4.75 1.85
CA ILE A 140 -5.89 4.35 3.04
C ILE A 140 -5.57 2.90 3.43
N SER A 141 -5.46 2.00 2.46
CA SER A 141 -5.14 0.60 2.70
C SER A 141 -3.75 0.43 3.32
N LEU A 142 -2.74 1.15 2.83
CA LEU A 142 -1.39 1.14 3.39
C LEU A 142 -1.37 1.65 4.84
N LEU A 143 -2.04 2.78 5.11
CA LEU A 143 -2.18 3.32 6.46
C LEU A 143 -2.89 2.34 7.40
N ALA A 144 -3.99 1.73 6.94
CA ALA A 144 -4.73 0.75 7.72
C ALA A 144 -3.88 -0.48 8.05
N LEU A 145 -3.14 -1.02 7.08
CA LEU A 145 -2.23 -2.15 7.28
C LEU A 145 -1.16 -1.84 8.31
N ILE A 146 -0.48 -0.70 8.20
CA ILE A 146 0.53 -0.27 9.17
C ILE A 146 -0.08 -0.14 10.57
N TYR A 147 -1.25 0.49 10.67
CA TYR A 147 -1.95 0.63 11.95
C TYR A 147 -2.31 -0.72 12.57
N ILE A 148 -2.88 -1.64 11.79
CA ILE A 148 -3.28 -2.98 12.24
C ILE A 148 -2.06 -3.76 12.73
N ILE A 149 -0.97 -3.76 11.96
CA ILE A 149 0.28 -4.48 12.31
C ILE A 149 0.88 -3.89 13.59
N THR A 150 0.97 -2.56 13.67
CA THR A 150 1.49 -1.86 14.86
C THR A 150 0.67 -2.22 16.10
N LYS A 151 -0.67 -2.15 16.02
CA LYS A 151 -1.57 -2.55 17.09
C LYS A 151 -1.39 -4.02 17.47
N SER A 152 -1.31 -4.91 16.48
CA SER A 152 -1.21 -6.35 16.70
C SER A 152 0.08 -6.77 17.41
N ILE A 153 1.20 -6.14 17.09
CA ILE A 153 2.53 -6.57 17.55
C ILE A 153 2.95 -5.87 18.84
N PHE A 154 2.62 -4.58 18.98
CA PHE A 154 3.10 -3.75 20.10
C PHE A 154 2.04 -3.53 21.18
N PHE A 155 0.75 -3.64 20.86
CA PHE A 155 -0.35 -3.31 21.77
C PHE A 155 -1.31 -4.45 22.06
N SER A 156 -1.13 -5.64 21.48
CA SER A 156 -1.96 -6.79 21.82
C SER A 156 -1.57 -7.33 23.20
N GLU A 157 -2.44 -7.13 24.19
CA GLU A 157 -2.29 -7.78 25.49
C GLU A 157 -2.36 -9.31 25.34
N LYS A 158 -1.52 -10.01 26.11
CA LYS A 158 -1.52 -11.47 26.19
C LYS A 158 -2.89 -11.92 26.68
N LYS A 159 -3.75 -12.46 25.80
CA LYS A 159 -4.73 -13.44 26.28
C LYS A 159 -3.92 -14.62 26.79
N ALA A 160 -3.75 -14.70 28.11
CA ALA A 160 -3.26 -15.91 28.75
C ALA A 160 -4.16 -17.04 28.28
N VAL A 161 -3.61 -17.95 27.48
CA VAL A 161 -4.25 -19.23 27.18
C VAL A 161 -4.31 -19.93 28.53
N LEU A 162 -5.44 -19.80 29.23
CA LEU A 162 -5.79 -20.65 30.34
C LEU A 162 -5.89 -22.05 29.73
N TYR A 163 -4.88 -22.87 29.96
CA TYR A 163 -5.03 -24.31 29.81
C TYR A 163 -6.00 -24.73 30.91
N ASP A 164 -7.25 -25.00 30.53
CA ASP A 164 -8.13 -25.80 31.38
C ASP A 164 -7.43 -27.14 31.63
N LYS A 165 -7.35 -27.48 32.92
CA LYS A 165 -6.67 -28.67 33.45
C LYS A 165 -7.40 -29.95 33.11
#